data_AF-A0A368T249-F1
#
_entry.id   AF-A0A368T249-F1
#
_cell.length_a   1.000
_cell.length_b   1.000
_cell.length_c   1.000
_cell.angle_alpha   90.00
_cell.angle_beta   90.00
_cell.angle_gamma   90.00
#
_symmetry.space_group_name_H-M   'P 1'
#
loop_
_entity.id
_entity.type
_entity.pdbx_description
1 polymer ?
#
loop_
_entity_poly.entity_id
_entity_poly.type
_entity_poly.pdbx_seq_one_letter_code
_entity_poly.pdbx_strand_id
1 'polypeptide(L)' 'MAKLDKPVRTRVLAKIRGLADHPRPPGCVQLKGHPGLWRVEVGDHRIVYPVRDGQLLVLVLNAAHRSVSYRTSSCTSS' A
#
# COMPACT_ATOMS: atom_id res chain seq x y z
N MET A 1 17.45 1.55 -3.34
CA MET A 1 16.02 1.15 -3.40
C MET A 1 15.66 0.47 -2.09
N ALA A 2 14.96 1.18 -1.20
CA ALA A 2 14.64 0.67 0.13
C ALA A 2 13.69 -0.54 -0.01
N LYS A 3 14.22 -1.74 0.27
CA LYS A 3 13.43 -2.96 0.40
C LYS A 3 12.43 -2.70 1.51
N LEU A 4 11.14 -2.67 1.16
CA LEU A 4 10.05 -2.76 2.12
C LEU A 4 10.40 -3.85 3.15
N ASP A 5 10.43 -3.51 4.44
CA ASP A 5 10.78 -4.45 5.49
C ASP A 5 9.99 -5.75 5.33
N LYS A 6 10.67 -6.90 5.45
CA LYS A 6 10.06 -8.24 5.30
C LYS A 6 8.67 -8.35 5.96
N PRO A 7 8.44 -7.91 7.22
CA PRO A 7 7.11 -8.00 7.84
C PRO A 7 6.05 -7.14 7.14
N VAL A 8 6.41 -5.94 6.68
CA VAL A 8 5.49 -5.04 5.97
C VAL A 8 5.11 -5.65 4.63
N ARG A 9 6.08 -6.18 3.88
CA ARG A 9 5.82 -6.84 2.60
C ARG A 9 4.83 -8.00 2.75
N THR A 10 4.98 -8.82 3.79
CA THR A 10 4.05 -9.93 4.07
C THR A 10 2.63 -9.42 4.35
N ARG A 11 2.47 -8.37 5.16
CA ARG A 11 1.16 -7.77 5.47
C ARG A 11 0.50 -7.17 4.24
N VAL A 12 1.26 -6.46 3.42
CA VAL A 12 0.78 -5.87 2.16
C VAL A 12 0.35 -6.96 1.19
N LEU A 13 1.16 -8.00 0.99
CA LEU A 13 0.80 -9.14 0.13
C LEU A 13 -0.45 -9.87 0.61
N ALA A 14 -0.58 -10.10 1.92
CA ALA A 14 -1.78 -10.71 2.48
C ALA A 14 -3.03 -9.87 2.20
N LYS A 15 -2.94 -8.54 2.35
CA LYS A 15 -4.06 -7.64 2.02
C LYS A 15 -4.38 -7.67 0.52
N ILE A 16 -3.37 -7.62 -0.35
CA ILE A 16 -3.56 -7.67 -1.82
C ILE A 16 -4.28 -8.94 -2.25
N ARG A 17 -3.89 -10.10 -1.71
CA ARG A 17 -4.57 -11.38 -1.99
C ARG A 17 -6.05 -11.30 -1.62
N GLY A 18 -6.38 -10.78 -0.44
CA GLY A 18 -7.77 -10.60 -0.04
C GLY A 18 -8.57 -9.62 -0.91
N LEU A 19 -7.91 -8.66 -1.57
CA LEU A 19 -8.56 -7.76 -2.53
C LEU A 19 -8.94 -8.46 -3.84
N ALA A 20 -8.28 -9.58 -4.19
CA ALA A 20 -8.68 -10.37 -5.36
C ALA A 20 -10.01 -11.08 -5.12
N ASP A 21 -10.20 -11.64 -3.92
CA ASP A 21 -11.43 -12.35 -3.55
C ASP A 21 -12.57 -11.38 -3.20
N HIS A 22 -12.25 -10.31 -2.47
CA HIS A 22 -13.21 -9.30 -2.06
C HIS A 22 -12.67 -7.89 -2.39
N PRO A 23 -12.95 -7.36 -3.59
CA PRO A 23 -12.36 -6.09 -4.05
C PRO A 23 -12.83 -4.86 -3.30
N ARG A 24 -13.87 -4.96 -2.45
CA ARG A 24 -14.38 -3.86 -1.63
C ARG A 24 -14.56 -4.31 -0.18
N PRO A 25 -13.48 -4.64 0.53
CA PRO A 25 -13.57 -5.09 1.91
C PRO A 25 -14.05 -3.94 2.82
N PRO A 26 -14.62 -4.25 4.00
CA PRO A 26 -14.97 -3.21 4.97
C PRO A 26 -13.74 -2.35 5.32
N GLY A 27 -13.94 -1.04 5.37
CA GLY A 27 -12.87 -0.05 5.59
C GLY A 27 -12.14 0.42 4.32
N CYS A 28 -12.51 -0.09 3.12
CA CYS A 28 -12.08 0.55 1.88
C CYS A 28 -12.82 1.88 1.66
N VAL A 29 -12.11 2.88 1.15
CA VAL A 29 -12.67 4.22 0.90
C VAL A 29 -12.38 4.62 -0.53
N GLN A 30 -13.39 5.07 -1.26
CA GLN A 30 -13.20 5.62 -2.60
C GLN A 30 -12.43 6.93 -2.53
N LEU A 31 -11.45 7.12 -3.41
CA LEU A 31 -10.69 8.37 -3.49
C LEU A 31 -11.59 9.49 -4.03
N LYS A 32 -11.65 10.60 -3.28
CA LYS A 32 -12.36 11.80 -3.73
C LYS A 32 -11.76 12.31 -5.04
N GLY A 33 -12.62 12.68 -5.99
CA GLY A 33 -12.23 13.17 -7.32
C GLY A 33 -11.73 12.09 -8.28
N HIS A 34 -11.68 10.81 -7.87
CA HIS A 34 -11.15 9.72 -8.66
C HIS A 34 -12.12 8.51 -8.65
N PRO A 35 -13.23 8.59 -9.41
CA PRO A 35 -14.22 7.51 -9.43
C PRO A 35 -13.58 6.20 -9.90
N GLY A 36 -13.95 5.11 -9.22
CA GLY A 36 -13.40 3.78 -9.47
C GLY A 36 -12.04 3.48 -8.81
N LEU A 37 -11.37 4.48 -8.21
CA LEU A 37 -10.16 4.27 -7.41
C LEU A 37 -10.49 4.16 -5.92
N TRP A 38 -9.95 3.13 -5.28
CA TRP A 38 -10.17 2.78 -3.89
C TRP A 38 -8.87 2.82 -3.10
N ARG A 39 -8.99 3.07 -1.80
CA ARG A 39 -7.89 3.11 -0.85
C ARG A 39 -8.18 2.17 0.32
N VAL A 40 -7.16 1.42 0.74
CA VAL A 40 -7.13 0.64 1.98
C VAL A 40 -5.82 0.90 2.72
N GLU A 41 -5.87 0.91 4.05
CA GLU A 41 -4.69 1.11 4.90
C GLU A 41 -4.17 -0.24 5.45
N VAL A 42 -2.85 -0.39 5.51
CA VAL A 42 -2.13 -1.56 6.03
C VAL A 42 -0.97 -1.07 6.90
N GLY A 43 -1.25 -0.84 8.18
CA GLY A 43 -0.32 -0.14 9.08
C GLY A 43 0.02 1.24 8.52
N ASP A 44 1.31 1.58 8.43
CA ASP A 44 1.79 2.86 7.90
C ASP A 44 1.81 2.94 6.36
N HIS A 45 1.15 2.01 5.67
CA HIS A 45 1.14 1.94 4.21
C HIS A 45 -0.27 2.08 3.68
N ARG A 46 -0.41 2.79 2.56
CA ARG A 46 -1.66 3.01 1.86
C ARG A 46 -1.63 2.25 0.55
N ILE A 47 -2.65 1.42 0.34
CA ILE A 47 -2.85 0.68 -0.90
C ILE A 47 -3.93 1.39 -1.69
N VAL A 48 -3.59 1.87 -2.89
CA VAL A 48 -4.53 2.47 -3.84
C VAL A 48 -4.69 1.52 -5.01
N TYR A 49 -5.92 1.21 -5.41
CA TYR A 49 -6.20 0.29 -6.50
C TYR A 49 -7.49 0.67 -7.24
N PRO A 50 -7.56 0.45 -8.56
CA PRO A 50 -8.82 0.48 -9.28
C PRO A 50 -9.54 -0.87 -9.12
N VAL A 51 -10.87 -0.82 -9.11
CA VAL A 51 -11.69 -2.03 -9.29
C VAL A 51 -12.14 -2.05 -10.74
N ARG A 52 -11.48 -2.85 -11.58
CA ARG A 52 -11.85 -3.11 -12.98
C ARG A 52 -11.98 -4.61 -13.20
N ASP A 53 -12.98 -5.02 -13.96
CA ASP A 53 -13.40 -6.42 -14.14
C ASP A 53 -12.23 -7.34 -14.53
N GLY A 54 -11.66 -8.01 -13.52
CA GLY A 54 -10.58 -9.00 -13.67
C GLY A 54 -9.15 -8.50 -13.54
N GLN A 55 -8.90 -7.21 -13.32
CA GLN A 55 -7.53 -6.67 -13.15
C GLN A 55 -7.44 -5.66 -11.99
N LEU A 56 -6.65 -6.01 -10.96
CA LEU A 56 -6.30 -5.13 -9.85
C LEU A 56 -4.89 -4.57 -10.04
N LEU A 57 -4.79 -3.30 -10.43
CA LEU A 57 -3.52 -2.57 -10.40
C LEU A 57 -3.29 -2.00 -9.00
N VAL A 58 -2.40 -2.60 -8.23
CA VAL A 58 -2.16 -2.16 -6.85
C VAL A 58 -0.96 -1.22 -6.74
N LEU A 59 -1.22 0.02 -6.32
CA LEU A 59 -0.20 1.01 -5.96
C LEU A 59 -0.03 1.06 -4.43
N VAL A 60 1.13 0.63 -3.93
CA VAL A 60 1.48 0.70 -2.51
C VAL A 60 2.25 1.99 -2.25
N LEU A 61 1.59 2.94 -1.59
CA LEU A 61 2.17 4.19 -1.14
C LEU A 61 2.63 4.02 0.32
N ASN A 62 3.90 4.29 0.59
CA ASN A 62 4.37 4.38 1.97
C ASN A 62 3.89 5.71 2.57
N ALA A 63 3.20 5.68 3.71
CA ALA A 63 2.90 6.89 4.46
C ALA A 63 4.12 7.28 5.30
N ALA A 64 5.27 7.50 4.65
CA ALA A 64 6.38 8.19 5.28
C ALA A 64 5.95 9.63 5.55
N HIS A 65 5.34 9.81 6.73
CA HIS A 65 5.23 11.00 7.56
C HIS A 65 5.04 12.35 6.82
N ARG A 66 3.92 13.01 7.07
CA ARG A 66 3.77 14.46 6.83
C ARG A 66 4.61 15.23 7.87
N SER A 67 5.94 15.11 7.81
CA SER A 67 6.97 16.02 8.34
C SER A 67 8.34 15.37 8.19
N VAL A 68 9.25 16.11 7.54
CA VAL A 68 10.68 15.89 7.33
C VAL A 68 11.33 14.71 8.08
N SER A 69 11.97 13.79 7.34
CA SER A 69 13.09 12.95 7.82
C SER A 69 13.66 12.09 6.68
N TYR A 70 14.70 12.58 5.99
CA TYR A 70 15.69 11.70 5.37
C TYR A 70 16.66 11.31 6.50
N ARG A 71 16.50 10.12 7.09
CA ARG A 71 17.57 9.53 7.89
C ARG A 71 18.23 8.45 7.03
N THR A 72 19.34 8.85 6.43
CA THR A 72 20.32 8.01 5.76
C THR A 72 20.65 6.80 6.64
N SER A 73 20.35 5.62 6.11
CA SER A 73 20.87 4.35 6.61
C SER A 73 22.39 4.41 6.61
N SER A 74 22.98 4.08 7.75
CA SER A 74 24.41 3.92 7.94
C SER A 74 24.99 2.91 6.95
N CYS A 75 26.05 3.35 6.26
CA CYS A 75 27.18 2.55 5.81
C CYS A 75 27.66 1.70 7.01
N THR A 76 28.13 0.46 6.91
CA THR A 76 29.21 -0.02 6.04
C THR A 76 29.30 -1.54 6.19
N SER A 77 29.74 -2.18 5.11
CA SER A 77 30.16 -3.56 4.94
C SER A 77 31.15 -4.10 5.99
N SER A 78 30.99 -5.37 6.34
CA SER A 78 31.98 -6.47 6.39
C SER A 78 31.61 -7.48 7.47
#